data_AF-A0A944ZXL9-F1
#
_entry.id   AF-A0A944ZXL9-F1
#
_cell.length_a   1.000
_cell.length_b   1.000
_cell.length_c   1.000
_cell.angle_alpha   90.00
_cell.angle_beta   90.00
_cell.angle_gamma   90.00
#
_symmetry.space_group_name_H-M   'P 1'
#
loop_
_entity.id
_entity.type
_entity.pdbx_description
1 polymer ?
#
loop_
_entity_poly.entity_id
_entity_poly.type
_entity_poly.pdbx_seq_one_letter_code
_entity_poly.pdbx_strand_id
1 'polypeptide(L)'
;MSNDGTNIADEIIASTKILWDSWAILEKAMKFPILILIALFLMVDAFWSPRLDLALAIENKSHVISPYWQSDSTSYSFIAVSHSSLSTIATQIGMVINAIQNDLTAFGTAITFTISAGSTERIFIVRTNNSTINSTSISSAKFIVGTTNFEHGHIRIEPVATNPAATFGFNNGRRDITMLNFWGAVIIESTTTGFAMEFIGDMQDSAATPGMNDSAPVSGVN
;
A
#
# COMPACT_ATOMS: atom_id res chain seq x y z
N MET A 1 24.41 59.27 70.43
CA MET A 1 24.15 57.92 69.92
C MET A 1 23.13 58.06 68.79
N SER A 2 23.60 58.03 67.54
CA SER A 2 22.74 58.02 66.35
C SER A 2 22.21 56.60 66.22
N ASN A 3 20.90 56.41 66.34
CA ASN A 3 20.29 55.11 66.03
C ASN A 3 20.33 54.94 64.50
N ASP A 4 21.31 54.17 64.01
CA ASP A 4 21.22 53.52 62.71
C ASP A 4 20.13 52.45 62.80
N GLY A 5 18.88 52.92 62.76
CA GLY A 5 17.71 52.07 62.64
C GLY A 5 17.34 51.96 61.17
N THR A 6 18.07 51.16 60.39
CA THR A 6 17.45 50.60 59.18
C THR A 6 16.22 49.85 59.67
N ASN A 7 15.05 50.25 59.19
CA ASN A 7 13.80 49.65 59.63
C ASN A 7 13.85 48.19 59.20
N ILE A 8 13.78 47.28 60.16
CA ILE A 8 13.83 45.83 59.95
C ILE A 8 12.78 45.40 58.90
N ALA A 9 11.68 46.15 58.80
CA ALA A 9 10.66 45.98 57.77
C ALA A 9 11.21 46.19 56.34
N ASP A 10 12.06 47.20 56.12
CA ASP A 10 12.63 47.50 54.80
C ASP A 10 13.64 46.43 54.36
N GLU A 11 14.42 45.89 55.30
CA GLU A 11 15.33 44.76 55.03
C GLU A 11 14.58 43.46 54.73
N ILE A 12 13.46 43.19 55.41
CA ILE A 12 12.59 42.04 55.13
C ILE A 12 11.95 42.17 53.75
N ILE A 13 11.48 43.37 53.38
CA ILE A 13 10.89 43.61 52.06
C ILE A 13 11.94 43.45 50.95
N ALA A 14 13.15 43.97 51.15
CA ALA A 14 14.24 43.80 50.19
C ALA A 14 14.65 42.33 50.04
N SER A 15 14.80 41.61 51.14
CA SER A 15 15.16 40.19 51.16
C SER A 15 14.11 39.32 50.47
N THR A 16 12.82 39.55 50.79
CA THR A 16 11.72 38.82 50.13
C THR A 16 11.66 39.12 48.64
N LYS A 17 11.82 40.38 48.22
CA LYS A 17 11.86 40.74 46.79
C LYS A 17 13.00 40.05 46.04
N ILE A 18 14.19 39.98 46.63
CA ILE A 18 15.34 39.26 46.04
C ILE A 18 15.03 37.77 45.86
N LEU A 19 14.37 37.15 46.84
CA LEU A 19 13.98 35.74 46.75
C LEU A 19 12.95 35.50 45.64
N TRP A 20 11.95 36.39 45.49
CA TRP A 20 10.95 36.30 44.42
C TRP A 20 11.56 36.51 43.04
N ASP A 21 12.42 37.52 42.89
CA ASP A 21 13.11 37.80 41.63
C ASP A 21 14.05 36.65 41.25
N SER A 22 14.76 36.08 42.24
CA SER A 22 15.63 34.90 42.03
C SER A 22 14.83 33.66 41.61
N TRP A 23 13.66 33.42 42.21
CA TRP A 23 12.77 32.32 41.82
C TRP A 23 12.23 32.46 40.40
N ALA A 24 11.82 33.67 40.01
CA ALA A 24 11.33 33.95 38.66
C ALA A 24 12.42 33.75 37.59
N ILE A 25 13.66 34.12 37.90
CA ILE A 25 14.83 33.87 37.04
C ILE A 25 15.07 32.37 36.91
N LEU A 26 15.00 31.62 38.01
CA LEU A 26 15.23 30.17 38.03
C LEU A 26 14.15 29.43 37.22
N GLU A 27 12.89 29.84 37.35
CA GLU A 27 11.76 29.29 36.60
C GLU A 27 11.92 29.54 35.09
N LYS A 28 12.33 30.75 34.71
CA LYS A 28 12.54 31.12 33.30
C LYS A 28 13.78 30.44 32.71
N ALA A 29 14.86 30.33 33.48
CA ALA A 29 16.09 29.65 33.10
C ALA A 29 15.90 28.13 32.91
N MET A 30 14.95 27.53 33.63
CA MET A 30 14.67 26.10 33.54
C MET A 30 13.65 25.76 32.43
N LYS A 31 12.66 26.62 32.18
CA LYS A 31 11.62 26.39 31.15
C LYS A 31 12.16 26.41 29.72
N PHE A 32 13.05 27.35 29.39
CA PHE A 32 13.61 27.49 28.04
C PHE A 32 14.38 26.25 27.54
N PRO A 33 15.36 25.69 28.28
CA PRO A 33 16.08 24.50 27.84
C PRO A 33 15.20 23.25 27.80
N ILE A 34 14.22 23.12 28.70
CA ILE A 34 13.26 22.01 28.70
C ILE A 34 12.36 22.06 27.45
N LEU A 35 11.85 23.24 27.08
CA LEU A 35 11.06 23.42 25.86
C LEU A 35 11.87 23.09 24.60
N ILE A 36 13.15 23.46 24.55
CA ILE A 36 14.05 23.12 23.45
C ILE A 36 14.32 21.61 23.40
N LEU A 37 14.54 20.95 24.54
CA LEU A 37 14.72 19.49 24.59
C LEU A 37 13.48 18.74 24.11
N ILE A 38 12.29 19.18 24.52
CA ILE A 38 11.02 18.60 24.09
C ILE A 38 10.83 18.79 22.57
N ALA A 39 11.10 19.98 22.04
CA ALA A 39 11.03 20.24 20.61
C ALA A 39 12.02 19.37 19.82
N LEU A 40 13.25 19.19 20.32
CA LEU A 40 14.25 18.34 19.69
C LEU A 40 13.84 16.86 19.70
N PHE A 41 13.25 16.38 20.80
CA PHE A 41 12.76 15.01 20.94
C PHE A 41 11.59 14.74 19.98
N LEU A 42 10.64 15.67 19.85
CA LEU A 42 9.54 15.59 18.88
C LEU A 42 10.04 15.65 17.41
N MET A 43 11.17 16.31 17.14
CA MET A 43 11.77 16.33 15.80
C MET A 43 12.52 15.03 15.45
N VAL A 44 13.06 14.31 16.44
CA VAL A 44 13.65 12.97 16.23
C VAL A 44 12.59 11.97 15.76
N ASP A 45 11.38 12.02 16.33
CA ASP A 45 10.25 11.18 15.89
C ASP A 45 9.79 11.49 14.46
N ALA A 46 9.91 12.76 14.03
CA ALA A 46 9.60 13.17 12.66
C ALA A 46 10.68 12.73 11.64
N PHE A 47 11.93 12.60 12.09
CA PHE A 47 13.06 12.19 11.24
C PHE A 47 13.21 10.65 11.17
N TRP A 48 12.75 9.93 12.19
CA TRP A 48 12.64 8.46 12.18
C TRP A 48 11.28 7.99 11.66
N SER A 49 10.89 8.45 10.47
CA SER A 49 9.70 7.88 9.85
C SER A 49 10.03 6.44 9.41
N PRO A 50 9.32 5.40 9.91
CA PRO A 50 9.48 4.02 9.42
C PRO A 50 9.06 3.85 7.94
N ARG A 51 8.77 4.96 7.25
CA ARG A 51 8.32 5.00 5.85
C ARG A 51 9.45 4.94 4.83
N LEU A 52 10.71 5.17 5.22
CA LEU A 52 11.84 5.01 4.30
C LEU A 52 12.06 3.53 3.89
N ASP A 53 11.65 2.58 4.75
CA ASP A 53 11.74 1.15 4.47
C ASP A 53 10.62 0.62 3.55
N LEU A 54 9.58 1.41 3.28
CA LEU A 54 8.48 0.99 2.39
C LEU A 54 8.79 1.19 0.89
N ALA A 55 9.73 2.09 0.56
CA ALA A 55 10.08 2.38 -0.83
C ALA A 55 11.01 1.32 -1.46
N LEU A 56 11.75 0.55 -0.65
CA LEU A 56 12.69 -0.50 -1.07
C LEU A 56 12.08 -1.91 -1.05
N ALA A 57 10.89 -2.10 -0.50
CA ALA A 57 10.29 -3.41 -0.28
C ALA A 57 9.36 -3.91 -1.40
N ILE A 58 9.17 -3.12 -2.48
CA ILE A 58 8.40 -3.56 -3.66
C ILE A 58 9.38 -4.06 -4.71
N GLU A 59 9.66 -5.36 -4.69
CA GLU A 59 10.43 -6.01 -5.75
C GLU A 59 9.58 -6.04 -7.03
N ASN A 60 9.90 -5.18 -8.00
CA ASN A 60 9.12 -5.05 -9.25
C ASN A 60 9.22 -6.26 -10.20
N LYS A 61 10.06 -7.24 -9.89
CA LYS A 61 10.37 -8.37 -10.78
C LYS A 61 9.27 -9.43 -10.83
N SER A 62 8.45 -9.52 -9.79
CA SER A 62 7.50 -10.62 -9.58
C SER A 62 6.08 -10.15 -9.25
N HIS A 63 5.80 -8.87 -9.44
CA HIS A 63 4.52 -8.23 -9.13
C HIS A 63 3.81 -7.77 -10.40
N VAL A 64 2.48 -7.77 -10.37
CA VAL A 64 1.65 -7.18 -11.43
C VAL A 64 0.84 -6.04 -10.84
N ILE A 65 0.82 -4.90 -11.53
CA ILE A 65 0.10 -3.70 -11.08
C ILE A 65 -0.88 -3.26 -12.15
N SER A 66 -2.11 -2.91 -11.73
CA SER A 66 -3.00 -2.12 -12.58
C SER A 66 -3.12 -0.70 -12.03
N PRO A 67 -2.78 0.35 -12.81
CA PRO A 67 -2.78 1.73 -12.30
C PRO A 67 -4.16 2.26 -11.90
N TYR A 68 -5.24 1.65 -12.41
CA TYR A 68 -6.58 2.17 -12.21
C TYR A 68 -7.63 1.07 -12.03
N TRP A 69 -8.43 1.20 -10.98
CA TRP A 69 -9.73 0.56 -10.80
C TRP A 69 -10.70 1.59 -10.23
N GLN A 70 -11.99 1.38 -10.42
CA GLN A 70 -13.04 2.11 -9.69
C GLN A 70 -14.23 1.22 -9.35
N SER A 71 -14.98 1.63 -8.34
CA SER A 71 -16.27 1.04 -7.99
C SER A 71 -17.17 2.10 -7.37
N ASP A 72 -18.44 2.13 -7.76
CA ASP A 72 -19.46 2.99 -7.15
C ASP A 72 -20.88 2.41 -7.33
N SER A 73 -21.91 3.24 -7.21
CA SER A 73 -23.31 2.83 -7.41
C SER A 73 -23.66 2.48 -8.86
N THR A 74 -22.83 2.87 -9.82
CA THR A 74 -23.05 2.78 -11.26
C THR A 74 -21.88 2.13 -12.02
N SER A 75 -20.85 1.65 -11.32
CA SER A 75 -19.64 1.11 -11.92
C SER A 75 -18.97 0.07 -11.03
N TYR A 76 -18.27 -0.84 -11.68
CA TYR A 76 -17.41 -1.84 -11.05
C TYR A 76 -16.18 -2.11 -11.90
N SER A 77 -15.16 -2.71 -11.30
CA SER A 77 -13.99 -3.19 -12.04
C SER A 77 -14.00 -4.71 -12.14
N PHE A 78 -13.66 -5.21 -13.30
CA PHE A 78 -13.53 -6.62 -13.61
C PHE A 78 -12.08 -6.92 -13.98
N ILE A 79 -11.57 -8.05 -13.48
CA ILE A 79 -10.26 -8.58 -13.82
C ILE A 79 -10.42 -10.06 -14.14
N ALA A 80 -9.73 -10.54 -15.15
CA ALA A 80 -9.53 -11.96 -15.37
C ALA A 80 -8.05 -12.28 -15.50
N VAL A 81 -7.69 -13.38 -14.86
CA VAL A 81 -6.33 -13.91 -14.82
C VAL A 81 -6.36 -15.28 -15.48
N SER A 82 -5.52 -15.50 -16.48
CA SER A 82 -5.48 -16.77 -17.20
C SER A 82 -4.10 -17.41 -17.15
N HIS A 83 -4.10 -18.73 -16.94
CA HIS A 83 -2.89 -19.54 -16.97
C HIS A 83 -2.78 -20.30 -18.29
N SER A 84 -1.77 -19.98 -19.12
CA SER A 84 -1.59 -20.50 -20.49
C SER A 84 -1.17 -21.97 -20.61
N SER A 85 -0.87 -22.65 -19.50
CA SER A 85 -0.46 -24.07 -19.42
C SER A 85 0.88 -24.39 -20.09
N LEU A 86 1.75 -23.39 -20.22
CA LEU A 86 3.09 -23.61 -20.75
C LEU A 86 3.94 -24.44 -19.78
N SER A 87 4.79 -25.31 -20.33
CA SER A 87 5.66 -26.20 -19.55
C SER A 87 6.70 -25.47 -18.69
N THR A 88 7.00 -24.22 -19.03
CA THR A 88 7.92 -23.33 -18.28
C THR A 88 7.27 -22.69 -17.06
N ILE A 89 5.94 -22.78 -16.93
CA ILE A 89 5.13 -22.23 -15.85
C ILE A 89 4.69 -23.38 -14.93
N ALA A 90 4.75 -23.19 -13.62
CA ALA A 90 4.28 -24.18 -12.66
C ALA A 90 2.79 -24.43 -12.84
N THR A 91 2.33 -25.68 -12.72
CA THR A 91 0.92 -26.03 -12.97
C THR A 91 -0.09 -25.38 -12.02
N GLN A 92 0.40 -24.77 -10.94
CA GLN A 92 -0.37 -24.04 -9.95
C GLN A 92 0.42 -22.82 -9.49
N ILE A 93 -0.19 -21.65 -9.53
CA ILE A 93 0.39 -20.39 -9.07
C ILE A 93 -0.54 -19.74 -8.06
N GLY A 94 -0.01 -19.50 -6.86
CA GLY A 94 -0.73 -18.77 -5.80
C GLY A 94 -0.49 -17.28 -5.91
N MET A 95 -1.54 -16.48 -5.75
CA MET A 95 -1.47 -15.02 -5.78
C MET A 95 -2.39 -14.36 -4.76
N VAL A 96 -2.03 -13.13 -4.40
CA VAL A 96 -2.81 -12.21 -3.59
C VAL A 96 -3.15 -11.00 -4.46
N ILE A 97 -4.42 -10.61 -4.53
CA ILE A 97 -4.87 -9.41 -5.24
C ILE A 97 -5.46 -8.42 -4.23
N ASN A 98 -4.90 -7.22 -4.20
CA ASN A 98 -5.31 -6.13 -3.33
C ASN A 98 -5.76 -4.92 -4.15
N ALA A 99 -6.96 -4.40 -3.85
CA ALA A 99 -7.44 -3.14 -4.40
C ALA A 99 -7.10 -2.02 -3.40
N ILE A 100 -6.15 -1.17 -3.78
CA ILE A 100 -5.63 -0.09 -2.94
C ILE A 100 -6.27 1.21 -3.43
N GLN A 101 -6.82 1.99 -2.51
CA GLN A 101 -7.47 3.27 -2.77
C GLN A 101 -6.42 4.37 -3.02
N ASN A 102 -6.87 5.51 -3.52
CA ASN A 102 -6.04 6.70 -3.74
C ASN A 102 -5.36 7.23 -2.45
N ASP A 103 -5.95 6.98 -1.28
CA ASP A 103 -5.40 7.31 0.04
C ASP A 103 -4.43 6.26 0.60
N LEU A 104 -4.09 5.25 -0.21
CA LEU A 104 -3.20 4.11 0.10
C LEU A 104 -3.77 3.09 1.09
N THR A 105 -5.04 3.18 1.45
CA THR A 105 -5.71 2.15 2.27
C THR A 105 -6.33 1.07 1.38
N ALA A 106 -6.61 -0.11 1.95
CA ALA A 106 -7.26 -1.19 1.21
C ALA A 106 -8.77 -0.90 1.08
N PHE A 107 -9.32 -1.03 -0.14
CA PHE A 107 -10.76 -0.85 -0.40
C PHE A 107 -11.60 -1.94 0.27
N GLY A 108 -11.08 -3.16 0.30
CA GLY A 108 -11.73 -4.33 0.90
C GLY A 108 -10.69 -5.39 1.24
N THR A 109 -11.15 -6.55 1.69
CA THR A 109 -10.25 -7.67 1.99
C THR A 109 -9.60 -8.17 0.70
N ALA A 110 -8.26 -8.22 0.68
CA ALA A 110 -7.51 -8.82 -0.41
C ALA A 110 -7.93 -10.29 -0.61
N ILE A 111 -7.98 -10.72 -1.86
CA ILE A 111 -8.28 -12.11 -2.19
C ILE A 111 -6.99 -12.89 -2.39
N THR A 112 -6.96 -14.11 -1.88
CA THR A 112 -5.85 -15.04 -2.09
C THR A 112 -6.38 -16.32 -2.70
N PHE A 113 -5.80 -16.76 -3.81
CA PHE A 113 -6.17 -18.01 -4.45
C PHE A 113 -5.02 -18.59 -5.27
N THR A 114 -5.19 -19.85 -5.66
CA THR A 114 -4.28 -20.55 -6.57
C THR A 114 -4.99 -20.76 -7.89
N ILE A 115 -4.38 -20.30 -8.98
CA ILE A 115 -4.83 -20.60 -10.33
C ILE A 115 -4.15 -21.86 -10.85
N SER A 116 -4.93 -22.75 -11.46
CA SER A 116 -4.44 -23.97 -12.09
C SER A 116 -4.14 -23.76 -13.57
N ALA A 117 -3.26 -24.59 -14.10
CA ALA A 117 -2.93 -24.59 -15.52
C ALA A 117 -4.19 -24.77 -16.40
N GLY A 118 -4.40 -23.83 -17.32
CA GLY A 118 -5.48 -23.87 -18.31
C GLY A 118 -6.77 -23.24 -17.82
N SER A 119 -6.77 -22.73 -16.59
CA SER A 119 -7.91 -22.05 -15.99
C SER A 119 -7.83 -20.54 -16.18
N THR A 120 -9.01 -19.92 -16.14
CA THR A 120 -9.19 -18.48 -16.03
C THR A 120 -10.03 -18.19 -14.79
N GLU A 121 -9.49 -17.36 -13.90
CA GLU A 121 -10.20 -16.89 -12.71
C GLU A 121 -10.74 -15.50 -12.95
N ARG A 122 -11.97 -15.25 -12.50
CA ARG A 122 -12.66 -13.96 -12.65
C ARG A 122 -12.77 -13.27 -11.31
N ILE A 123 -12.43 -11.98 -11.27
CA ILE A 123 -12.40 -11.16 -10.08
C ILE A 123 -13.23 -9.90 -10.32
N PHE A 124 -14.07 -9.56 -9.36
CA PHE A 124 -14.84 -8.33 -9.36
C PHE A 124 -14.43 -7.47 -8.16
N ILE A 125 -14.18 -6.19 -8.41
CA ILE A 125 -14.05 -5.15 -7.38
C ILE A 125 -15.35 -4.37 -7.39
N VAL A 126 -16.13 -4.52 -6.32
CA VAL A 126 -17.50 -4.00 -6.25
C VAL A 126 -17.75 -3.35 -4.90
N ARG A 127 -18.67 -2.39 -4.88
CA ARG A 127 -19.19 -1.83 -3.65
C ARG A 127 -20.01 -2.85 -2.85
N THR A 128 -20.17 -2.58 -1.57
CA THR A 128 -21.13 -3.32 -0.75
C THR A 128 -22.56 -3.18 -1.31
N ASN A 129 -23.33 -4.28 -1.24
CA ASN A 129 -24.72 -4.38 -1.69
C ASN A 129 -24.93 -4.12 -3.20
N ASN A 130 -24.01 -4.57 -4.06
CA ASN A 130 -24.29 -4.63 -5.50
C ASN A 130 -25.32 -5.75 -5.80
N SER A 131 -26.46 -5.40 -6.41
CA SER A 131 -27.59 -6.31 -6.63
C SER A 131 -27.35 -7.33 -7.75
N THR A 132 -26.44 -7.02 -8.67
CA THR A 132 -26.24 -7.81 -9.91
C THR A 132 -24.93 -8.57 -9.88
N ILE A 133 -23.84 -7.90 -9.48
CA ILE A 133 -22.49 -8.43 -9.46
C ILE A 133 -22.09 -8.74 -8.01
N ASN A 134 -22.42 -9.96 -7.57
CA ASN A 134 -22.11 -10.45 -6.23
C ASN A 134 -21.88 -11.97 -6.20
N SER A 135 -21.39 -12.47 -5.08
CA SER A 135 -21.01 -13.88 -4.89
C SER A 135 -22.19 -14.86 -4.94
N THR A 136 -23.42 -14.38 -4.72
CA THR A 136 -24.62 -15.22 -4.88
C THR A 136 -24.99 -15.38 -6.36
N SER A 137 -24.92 -14.30 -7.13
CA SER A 137 -25.23 -14.31 -8.58
C SER A 137 -24.12 -14.94 -9.43
N ILE A 138 -22.85 -14.82 -9.02
CA ILE A 138 -21.69 -15.33 -9.76
C ILE A 138 -20.75 -16.13 -8.83
N SER A 139 -21.18 -17.32 -8.45
CA SER A 139 -20.48 -18.17 -7.47
C SER A 139 -19.09 -18.65 -7.90
N SER A 140 -18.80 -18.64 -9.20
CA SER A 140 -17.49 -19.01 -9.75
C SER A 140 -16.47 -17.88 -9.76
N ALA A 141 -16.86 -16.65 -9.39
CA ALA A 141 -15.96 -15.51 -9.35
C ALA A 141 -15.46 -15.20 -7.93
N LYS A 142 -14.37 -14.46 -7.85
CA LYS A 142 -13.82 -13.87 -6.62
C LYS A 142 -14.25 -12.41 -6.51
N PHE A 143 -14.35 -11.91 -5.28
CA PHE A 143 -14.86 -10.57 -5.01
C PHE A 143 -13.97 -9.85 -4.00
N ILE A 144 -13.59 -8.62 -4.34
CA ILE A 144 -13.12 -7.62 -3.36
C ILE A 144 -14.28 -6.66 -3.17
N VAL A 145 -14.87 -6.70 -1.98
CA VAL A 145 -16.06 -5.89 -1.64
C VAL A 145 -15.66 -4.81 -0.66
N GLY A 146 -15.92 -3.55 -1.01
CA GLY A 146 -15.56 -2.38 -0.20
C GLY A 146 -16.77 -1.55 0.20
N THR A 147 -16.58 -0.23 0.32
CA THR A 147 -17.62 0.70 0.80
C THR A 147 -18.73 0.92 -0.23
N THR A 148 -19.73 1.75 0.09
CA THR A 148 -20.84 2.10 -0.82
C THR A 148 -20.56 3.30 -1.72
N ASN A 149 -19.54 4.10 -1.39
CA ASN A 149 -19.24 5.33 -2.11
C ASN A 149 -18.40 5.04 -3.36
N PHE A 150 -18.24 6.07 -4.18
CA PHE A 150 -17.27 6.03 -5.26
C PHE A 150 -15.86 5.95 -4.69
N GLU A 151 -15.16 4.88 -5.03
CA GLU A 151 -13.75 4.68 -4.69
C GLU A 151 -12.97 4.26 -5.93
N HIS A 152 -11.70 4.65 -5.97
CA HIS A 152 -10.80 4.32 -7.05
C HIS A 152 -9.35 4.23 -6.53
N GLY A 153 -8.47 3.64 -7.33
CA GLY A 153 -7.05 3.59 -7.01
C GLY A 153 -6.33 2.61 -7.91
N HIS A 154 -5.36 1.88 -7.36
CA HIS A 154 -4.57 0.90 -8.12
C HIS A 154 -4.73 -0.51 -7.55
N ILE A 155 -4.48 -1.50 -8.38
CA ILE A 155 -4.45 -2.91 -7.97
C ILE A 155 -3.01 -3.33 -7.82
N ARG A 156 -2.72 -4.02 -6.71
CA ARG A 156 -1.45 -4.69 -6.46
C ARG A 156 -1.66 -6.19 -6.41
N ILE A 157 -0.90 -6.92 -7.24
CA ILE A 157 -0.96 -8.38 -7.33
C ILE A 157 0.41 -8.93 -6.97
N GLU A 158 0.41 -9.86 -6.01
CA GLU A 158 1.63 -10.42 -5.43
C GLU A 158 1.63 -11.95 -5.53
N PRO A 159 2.78 -12.57 -5.76
CA PRO A 159 2.91 -14.01 -5.69
C PRO A 159 2.86 -14.46 -4.23
N VAL A 160 2.19 -15.58 -3.96
CA VAL A 160 2.25 -16.23 -2.64
C VAL A 160 3.62 -16.90 -2.43
N ALA A 161 4.32 -17.23 -3.51
CA ALA A 161 5.62 -17.89 -3.44
C ALA A 161 6.72 -16.92 -2.98
N THR A 162 7.55 -17.33 -2.01
CA THR A 162 8.69 -16.53 -1.51
C THR A 162 9.81 -16.37 -2.55
N ASN A 163 9.95 -17.31 -3.48
CA ASN A 163 10.88 -17.21 -4.60
C ASN A 163 10.16 -17.61 -5.91
N PRO A 164 9.40 -16.67 -6.51
CA PRO A 164 8.55 -16.94 -7.68
C PRO A 164 9.34 -17.36 -8.92
N ALA A 165 10.54 -16.78 -9.08
CA ALA A 165 11.42 -17.02 -10.23
C ALA A 165 12.15 -18.38 -10.16
N ALA A 166 12.20 -19.04 -9.00
CA ALA A 166 12.78 -20.36 -8.88
C ALA A 166 11.88 -21.43 -9.51
N THR A 167 12.49 -22.36 -10.22
CA THR A 167 11.80 -23.55 -10.74
C THR A 167 11.36 -24.44 -9.59
N PHE A 168 10.14 -24.96 -9.66
CA PHE A 168 9.52 -25.74 -8.59
C PHE A 168 8.81 -26.99 -9.12
N GLY A 169 8.90 -28.09 -8.37
CA GLY A 169 8.22 -29.35 -8.66
C GLY A 169 8.82 -30.17 -9.80
N PHE A 170 8.17 -31.28 -10.16
CA PHE A 170 8.65 -32.26 -11.14
C PHE A 170 8.85 -31.72 -12.56
N ASN A 171 8.15 -30.64 -12.92
CA ASN A 171 8.19 -30.05 -14.26
C ASN A 171 9.12 -28.83 -14.35
N ASN A 172 9.81 -28.47 -13.27
CA ASN A 172 10.68 -27.28 -13.20
C ASN A 172 9.99 -25.96 -13.62
N GLY A 173 8.67 -25.84 -13.42
CA GLY A 173 7.93 -24.64 -13.74
C GLY A 173 8.13 -23.52 -12.72
N ARG A 174 8.08 -22.27 -13.16
CA ARG A 174 8.18 -21.10 -12.26
C ARG A 174 6.81 -20.74 -11.68
N ARG A 175 6.77 -20.28 -10.43
CA ARG A 175 5.54 -19.82 -9.75
C ARG A 175 5.44 -18.29 -9.80
N ASP A 176 5.84 -17.73 -10.94
CA ASP A 176 5.91 -16.31 -11.16
C ASP A 176 4.60 -15.82 -11.78
N ILE A 177 3.93 -14.90 -11.09
CA ILE A 177 2.64 -14.37 -11.53
C ILE A 177 2.79 -13.49 -12.77
N THR A 178 3.99 -12.96 -13.04
CA THR A 178 4.30 -12.18 -14.25
C THR A 178 4.19 -13.01 -15.53
N MET A 179 4.17 -14.35 -15.41
CA MET A 179 3.97 -15.27 -16.52
C MET A 179 2.49 -15.62 -16.77
N LEU A 180 1.56 -14.97 -16.06
CA LEU A 180 0.12 -15.11 -16.27
C LEU A 180 -0.41 -13.96 -17.14
N ASN A 181 -1.50 -14.23 -17.85
CA ASN A 181 -2.16 -13.23 -18.68
C ASN A 181 -3.22 -12.48 -17.86
N PHE A 182 -3.12 -11.16 -17.77
CA PHE A 182 -4.08 -10.33 -17.06
C PHE A 182 -4.81 -9.43 -18.05
N TRP A 183 -6.12 -9.38 -17.91
CA TRP A 183 -6.93 -8.40 -18.61
C TRP A 183 -8.05 -7.95 -17.69
N GLY A 184 -8.55 -6.75 -17.95
CA GLY A 184 -9.55 -6.16 -17.09
C GLY A 184 -10.22 -4.97 -17.74
N ALA A 185 -11.33 -4.58 -17.16
CA ALA A 185 -12.06 -3.41 -17.59
C ALA A 185 -12.75 -2.76 -16.40
N VAL A 186 -12.92 -1.46 -16.51
CA VAL A 186 -13.87 -0.71 -15.71
C VAL A 186 -15.18 -0.65 -16.49
N ILE A 187 -16.27 -1.11 -15.87
CA ILE A 187 -17.60 -1.14 -16.46
C ILE A 187 -18.45 -0.05 -15.81
N ILE A 188 -19.12 0.75 -16.63
CA ILE A 188 -20.15 1.70 -16.24
C ILE A 188 -21.51 1.02 -16.48
N GLU A 189 -22.11 0.50 -15.41
CA GLU A 189 -23.39 -0.23 -15.41
C GLU A 189 -24.52 0.58 -16.04
N SER A 190 -24.58 1.89 -15.76
CA SER A 190 -25.67 2.76 -16.23
C SER A 190 -25.73 2.93 -17.74
N THR A 191 -24.59 2.77 -18.43
CA THR A 191 -24.48 2.92 -19.89
C THR A 191 -24.06 1.64 -20.59
N THR A 192 -23.78 0.56 -19.83
CA THR A 192 -23.19 -0.69 -20.34
C THR A 192 -21.91 -0.48 -21.16
N THR A 193 -21.19 0.62 -20.90
CA THR A 193 -19.90 0.94 -21.52
C THR A 193 -18.77 0.68 -20.55
N GLY A 194 -17.53 0.84 -21.00
CA GLY A 194 -16.36 0.68 -20.17
C GLY A 194 -15.08 1.01 -20.90
N PHE A 195 -13.97 0.89 -20.18
CA PHE A 195 -12.63 1.02 -20.73
C PHE A 195 -11.72 -0.09 -20.18
N ALA A 196 -10.77 -0.52 -21.00
CA ALA A 196 -9.81 -1.54 -20.63
C ALA A 196 -8.86 -1.01 -19.55
N MET A 197 -8.47 -1.90 -18.65
CA MET A 197 -7.45 -1.65 -17.65
C MET A 197 -6.09 -2.12 -18.17
N GLU A 198 -5.05 -1.40 -17.78
CA GLU A 198 -3.67 -1.75 -18.07
C GLU A 198 -3.10 -2.63 -16.95
N PHE A 199 -2.26 -3.61 -17.30
CA PHE A 199 -1.55 -4.46 -16.36
C PHE A 199 -0.06 -4.45 -16.67
N ILE A 200 0.73 -3.92 -15.75
CA ILE A 200 2.19 -3.79 -15.86
C ILE A 200 2.84 -4.97 -15.14
N GLY A 201 3.90 -5.53 -15.75
CA GLY A 201 4.62 -6.70 -15.27
C GLY A 201 3.94 -8.03 -15.59
N ASP A 202 2.90 -8.01 -16.42
CA ASP A 202 2.18 -9.22 -16.81
C ASP A 202 2.79 -9.88 -18.05
N MET A 203 2.19 -10.97 -18.52
CA MET A 203 2.70 -11.73 -19.66
C MET A 203 2.58 -10.97 -21.01
N GLN A 204 1.82 -9.88 -21.06
CA GLN A 204 1.72 -9.00 -22.23
C GLN A 204 2.72 -7.84 -22.17
N ASP A 205 3.23 -7.52 -20.98
CA ASP A 205 4.28 -6.52 -20.79
C ASP A 205 5.64 -7.03 -21.34
N SER A 206 6.22 -6.27 -22.26
CA SER A 206 7.46 -6.64 -22.93
C SER A 206 8.66 -6.23 -22.09
N ALA A 207 9.42 -7.20 -21.58
CA ALA A 207 10.71 -6.92 -20.97
C ALA A 207 11.74 -6.45 -22.02
N ALA A 208 11.97 -5.15 -22.12
CA ALA A 208 13.09 -4.58 -22.89
C ALA A 208 14.39 -4.68 -22.06
N THR A 209 15.31 -5.56 -22.44
CA THR A 209 16.66 -5.62 -21.86
C THR A 209 17.57 -4.54 -22.49
N PRO A 210 18.36 -3.77 -21.71
CA PRO A 210 19.36 -2.83 -22.24
C PRO A 210 20.51 -3.49 -23.04
N GLY A 211 20.58 -4.81 -23.03
CA GLY A 211 21.48 -5.59 -23.88
C GLY A 211 20.78 -6.85 -24.34
N MET A 212 20.58 -6.99 -25.66
CA MET A 212 20.16 -8.26 -26.29
C MET A 212 21.32 -9.28 -26.25
N ASN A 213 21.76 -9.63 -25.06
CA ASN A 213 22.68 -10.73 -24.82
C ASN A 213 22.08 -11.57 -23.67
N ASP A 214 21.42 -12.64 -24.06
CA ASP A 214 20.88 -13.73 -23.25
C ASP A 214 19.54 -13.56 -22.48
N SER A 215 18.50 -14.14 -23.10
CA SER A 215 17.49 -14.99 -22.46
C SER A 215 16.46 -14.35 -21.52
N ALA A 216 15.89 -13.21 -21.87
CA ALA A 216 14.57 -12.86 -21.36
C ALA A 216 13.51 -13.64 -22.18
N PRO A 217 12.73 -14.56 -21.59
CA PRO A 217 11.60 -15.15 -22.30
C PRO A 217 10.59 -14.04 -22.61
N VAL A 218 10.50 -13.67 -23.88
CA VAL A 218 9.42 -12.83 -24.38
C VAL A 218 8.18 -13.71 -24.46
N SER A 219 7.12 -13.33 -23.78
CA SER A 219 5.82 -13.93 -24.04
C SER A 219 5.25 -13.30 -25.31
N GLY A 220 5.09 -14.12 -26.33
CA GLY A 220 4.53 -13.78 -27.62
C GLY A 220 4.58 -15.01 -28.49
N VAL A 221 3.46 -15.34 -29.13
CA VAL A 221 3.34 -16.51 -30.01
C VAL A 221 4.26 -16.35 -31.21
N ASN A 222 5.13 -17.34 -31.43
CA ASN A 222 5.50 -17.80 -32.75
C ASN A 222 5.55 -19.33 -32.76
#